data_AF-A0A453LIT6-F1
#
_entry.id   AF-A0A453LIT6-F1
#
_cell.length_a   1.000
_cell.length_b   1.000
_cell.length_c   1.000
_cell.angle_alpha   90.00
_cell.angle_beta   90.00
_cell.angle_gamma   90.00
#
_symmetry.space_group_name_H-M   'P 1'
#
loop_
_entity.id
_entity.type
_entity.pdbx_description
1 polymer ?
#
loop_
_entity_poly.entity_id
_entity_poly.type
_entity_poly.pdbx_seq_one_letter_code
_entity_poly.pdbx_strand_id
1 'polypeptide(L)'
;IRDGYKKLRVVTYNTTTMVGSCTCKLFETHGIPCRHLIHVLRTAQVKELPEHYVLKRFRKECKIEPVFDEDGILLEANESSS
;
A
#
# COMPACT_ATOMS: atom_id res chain seq x y z
N ILE A 1 -8.19 -35.02 0.72
CA ILE A 1 -7.88 -34.40 2.02
C ILE A 1 -7.13 -33.12 1.71
N ARG A 2 -7.71 -31.92 1.89
CA ARG A 2 -7.00 -30.66 1.61
C ARG A 2 -6.01 -30.46 2.74
N ASP A 3 -4.74 -30.56 2.41
CA ASP A 3 -3.61 -30.58 3.31
C ASP A 3 -3.71 -29.47 4.37
N GLY A 4 -3.98 -29.91 5.61
CA GLY A 4 -4.26 -29.08 6.78
C GLY A 4 -3.01 -28.60 7.49
N TYR A 5 -1.90 -28.39 6.79
CA TYR A 5 -0.70 -27.79 7.37
C TYR A 5 -0.80 -26.26 7.30
N LYS A 6 -1.19 -25.62 8.41
CA LYS A 6 -1.05 -24.17 8.58
C LYS A 6 0.42 -23.81 8.39
N LYS A 7 0.78 -23.37 7.17
CA LYS A 7 2.11 -22.85 6.85
C LYS A 7 2.45 -21.75 7.85
N LEU A 8 3.49 -21.97 8.66
CA LEU A 8 3.97 -20.97 9.61
C LEU A 8 4.31 -19.68 8.85
N ARG A 9 3.80 -18.56 9.37
CA ARG A 9 4.03 -17.24 8.80
C ARG A 9 4.82 -16.42 9.79
N VAL A 10 6.08 -16.21 9.46
CA VAL A 10 6.95 -15.28 10.19
C VAL A 10 6.71 -13.88 9.65
N VAL A 11 6.53 -12.93 10.57
CA VAL A 11 6.48 -11.49 10.30
C VAL A 11 7.61 -10.85 11.08
N THR A 12 8.42 -10.06 10.40
CA THR A 12 9.44 -9.23 11.02
C THR A 12 8.96 -7.80 10.92
N TYR A 13 9.02 -7.05 12.01
CA TYR A 13 8.63 -5.64 12.02
C TYR A 13 9.65 -4.86 12.84
N ASN A 14 10.17 -3.79 12.23
CA ASN A 14 11.05 -2.84 12.87
C ASN A 14 10.22 -1.66 13.36
N THR A 15 10.17 -1.47 14.67
CA THR A 15 9.39 -0.40 15.31
C THR A 15 10.00 0.99 15.09
N THR A 16 11.32 1.08 14.85
CA THR A 16 12.02 2.35 14.60
C THR A 16 11.79 2.86 13.18
N THR A 17 11.93 1.98 12.19
CA THR A 17 11.74 2.34 10.78
C THR A 17 10.31 2.16 10.30
N MET A 18 9.46 1.54 11.11
CA MET A 18 8.09 1.11 10.78
C MET A 18 8.01 0.19 9.55
N VAL A 19 9.13 -0.47 9.21
CA VAL A 19 9.22 -1.40 8.09
C VAL A 19 9.05 -2.83 8.61
N GLY A 20 8.16 -3.57 7.96
CA GLY A 20 7.93 -4.98 8.20
C GLY A 20 7.84 -5.82 6.92
N SER A 21 8.20 -7.08 7.06
CA SER A 21 8.17 -8.08 6.00
C SER A 21 7.48 -9.34 6.50
N CYS A 22 6.89 -10.10 5.58
CA CYS A 22 6.25 -11.36 5.91
C CYS A 22 6.65 -12.42 4.89
N THR A 23 6.84 -13.65 5.36
CA THR A 23 7.06 -14.85 4.51
C THR A 23 5.95 -15.12 3.48
N CYS A 24 4.84 -14.40 3.53
CA CYS A 24 3.84 -14.35 2.44
C CYS A 24 4.35 -13.71 1.15
N LYS A 25 5.35 -12.82 1.26
CA LYS A 25 5.90 -11.99 0.20
C LYS A 25 4.87 -11.17 -0.60
N LEU A 26 3.70 -10.90 -0.02
CA LEU A 26 2.59 -10.24 -0.72
C LEU A 26 2.93 -8.78 -1.06
N PHE A 27 3.76 -8.14 -0.22
CA PHE A 27 4.25 -6.81 -0.52
C PHE A 27 5.27 -6.84 -1.65
N GLU A 28 6.20 -7.80 -1.70
CA GLU A 28 7.13 -7.90 -2.82
C GLU A 28 6.44 -8.30 -4.15
N THR A 29 5.40 -9.16 -4.10
CA THR A 29 4.76 -9.67 -5.34
C THR A 29 3.60 -8.81 -5.82
N HIS A 30 2.75 -8.35 -4.89
CA HIS A 30 1.54 -7.60 -5.20
C HIS A 30 1.58 -6.20 -4.63
N GLY A 31 2.66 -5.75 -3.98
CA GLY A 31 2.78 -4.40 -3.44
C GLY A 31 1.69 -4.03 -2.43
N ILE A 32 1.10 -5.03 -1.77
CA ILE A 32 0.10 -4.85 -0.72
C ILE A 32 0.50 -5.64 0.53
N PRO A 33 0.36 -5.05 1.73
CA PRO A 33 0.60 -5.76 2.98
C PRO A 33 -0.31 -6.99 3.08
N CYS A 34 0.25 -8.13 3.48
CA CYS A 34 -0.57 -9.32 3.75
C CYS A 34 -1.35 -9.15 5.06
N ARG A 35 -2.41 -9.95 5.27
CA ARG A 35 -3.17 -9.94 6.53
C ARG A 35 -2.31 -10.09 7.79
N HIS A 36 -1.18 -10.79 7.71
CA HIS A 36 -0.28 -11.00 8.84
C HIS A 36 0.51 -9.71 9.16
N LEU A 37 1.00 -9.02 8.13
CA LEU A 37 1.68 -7.74 8.30
C LEU A 37 0.70 -6.66 8.77
N ILE A 38 -0.52 -6.62 8.22
CA ILE A 38 -1.59 -5.72 8.67
C ILE A 38 -1.91 -5.93 10.15
N HIS A 39 -1.99 -7.18 10.59
CA HIS A 39 -2.22 -7.50 12.00
C HIS A 39 -1.10 -6.94 12.89
N VAL A 40 0.16 -7.12 12.50
CA VAL A 40 1.30 -6.58 13.25
C VAL A 40 1.29 -5.05 13.29
N LEU A 41 0.99 -4.39 12.18
CA LEU A 41 0.85 -2.93 12.13
C LEU A 41 -0.27 -2.43 13.05
N ARG A 42 -1.42 -3.13 13.09
CA ARG A 42 -2.51 -2.82 14.03
C ARG A 42 -2.07 -2.98 15.49
N THR A 43 -1.36 -4.06 15.82
CA THR A 43 -0.85 -4.27 17.19
C THR A 43 0.22 -3.26 17.58
N ALA A 44 0.99 -2.77 16.60
CA ALA A 44 1.96 -1.69 16.78
C ALA A 44 1.31 -0.29 16.82
N GLN A 45 -0.03 -0.21 16.89
CA GLN A 45 -0.81 1.04 16.97
C GLN A 45 -0.52 2.02 15.83
N VAL A 46 -0.12 1.49 14.68
CA VAL A 46 0.09 2.28 13.46
C VAL A 46 -1.28 2.73 12.96
N LYS A 47 -1.61 4.02 13.20
CA LYS A 47 -2.89 4.62 12.81
C LYS A 47 -3.01 4.78 11.30
N GLU A 48 -1.91 5.16 10.67
CA GLU A 48 -1.81 5.42 9.23
C GLU A 48 -0.68 4.59 8.63
N LEU A 49 -0.94 4.00 7.47
CA LEU A 49 0.04 3.16 6.80
C LEU A 49 1.22 4.04 6.34
N PRO A 50 2.48 3.71 6.71
CA PRO A 50 3.64 4.50 6.30
C PRO A 50 3.71 4.68 4.78
N GLU A 51 4.21 5.82 4.31
CA GLU A 51 4.28 6.13 2.87
C GLU A 51 5.00 5.06 2.05
N HIS A 52 6.02 4.41 2.62
CA HIS A 52 6.77 3.34 1.93
C HIS A 52 5.92 2.11 1.60
N TYR A 53 4.75 1.95 2.21
CA TYR A 53 3.76 0.93 1.86
C TYR A 53 2.67 1.43 0.90
N VAL A 54 2.55 2.75 0.72
CA VAL A 54 1.59 3.37 -0.18
C VAL A 54 2.24 3.50 -1.56
N LEU A 55 2.10 2.47 -2.38
CA LEU A 55 2.61 2.52 -3.75
C LEU A 55 1.82 3.54 -4.59
N LYS A 56 2.50 4.17 -5.56
CA LYS A 56 1.94 5.21 -6.44
C LYS A 56 0.57 4.86 -7.03
N ARG A 57 0.37 3.60 -7.44
CA ARG A 57 -0.92 3.11 -7.98
C ARG A 57 -2.12 3.15 -7.02
N PHE A 58 -1.86 3.31 -5.71
CA PHE A 58 -2.89 3.48 -4.68
C PHE A 58 -3.06 4.94 -4.26
N ARG A 59 -2.22 5.85 -4.76
CA ARG A 59 -2.36 7.28 -4.51
C ARG A 59 -3.43 7.82 -5.48
N LYS A 60 -4.33 8.67 -4.95
CA LYS A 60 -5.46 9.27 -5.68
C LYS A 60 -5.01 10.10 -6.91
N GLU A 61 -3.72 10.41 -6.99
CA GLU A 61 -3.03 11.09 -8.10
C GLU A 61 -2.96 10.28 -9.41
N CYS A 62 -3.37 9.00 -9.42
CA CYS A 62 -3.43 8.21 -10.64
C CYS A 62 -4.48 8.66 -11.68
N LYS A 63 -5.22 9.75 -11.41
CA LYS A 63 -6.25 10.28 -12.33
C LYS A 63 -6.08 11.76 -12.66
N ILE A 64 -4.90 12.32 -12.47
CA ILE A 64 -4.60 13.63 -13.04
C ILE A 64 -3.88 13.35 -14.35
N GLU A 65 -4.64 12.92 -15.35
CA GLU A 65 -4.16 13.08 -16.71
C GLU A 65 -4.15 14.58 -16.96
N PRO A 66 -2.99 15.19 -17.28
CA PRO A 66 -2.96 16.59 -17.66
C PRO A 66 -3.81 16.73 -18.93
N VAL A 67 -4.96 17.38 -18.80
CA VAL A 67 -5.78 17.74 -19.96
C VAL A 67 -5.13 18.98 -20.55
N PHE A 68 -4.68 18.88 -21.78
CA PHE A 68 -4.18 20.02 -22.53
C PHE A 68 -5.27 20.49 -23.50
N ASP A 69 -5.49 21.80 -23.60
CA ASP A 69 -6.29 22.36 -24.69
C ASP A 69 -5.63 22.14 -26.05
N GLU A 70 -6.36 22.43 -27.13
CA GLU A 70 -5.87 22.35 -28.51
C GLU A 70 -4.60 23.20 -28.74
N ASP A 71 -4.39 24.23 -27.91
CA ASP A 71 -3.21 25.10 -27.89
C ASP A 71 -2.06 24.59 -26.97
N GLY A 72 -2.21 23.42 -26.35
CA GLY A 72 -1.19 22.83 -25.46
C GLY A 72 -1.14 23.44 -24.06
N ILE A 73 -2.18 24.14 -23.62
CA ILE A 73 -2.27 24.76 -22.29
C ILE A 73 -2.82 23.74 -21.28
N LEU A 74 -2.17 23.60 -20.13
CA LEU A 74 -2.60 22.68 -19.05
C LEU A 74 -3.87 23.19 -18.35
N LEU A 75 -4.96 22.45 -18.45
CA LEU A 75 -6.18 22.69 -17.68
C LEU A 75 -6.03 22.10 -16.27
N GLU A 76 -6.12 22.94 -15.24
CA GLU A 76 -6.14 22.47 -13.86
C GLU A 76 -7.47 21.72 -13.59
N ALA A 77 -7.39 20.40 -13.43
CA ALA A 77 -8.53 19.60 -13.02
C ALA A 77 -8.92 19.98 -11.59
N ASN A 78 -10.14 20.51 -11.42
CA ASN A 78 -10.67 20.80 -10.10
C ASN A 78 -10.69 19.52 -9.25
N GLU A 79 -10.25 19.67 -8.00
CA GLU A 79 -10.54 18.71 -6.96
C GLU A 79 -12.07 18.58 -6.82
N SER A 80 -12.62 17.45 -7.25
CA SER A 80 -13.99 17.11 -6.88
C SER A 80 -13.99 16.78 -5.38
N SER A 81 -14.13 17.81 -4.55
CA SER A 81 -14.56 17.68 -3.17
C SER A 81 -15.92 16.99 -3.20
N SER A 82 -15.98 15.76 -2.69
CA SER A 82 -17.26 15.15 -2.31
C SER A 82 -17.76 15.78 -1.01
#